data_AF-K0RUZ0-F1
#
_entry.id   AF-K0RUZ0-F1
#
_cell.length_a   1.000
_cell.length_b   1.000
_cell.length_c   1.000
_cell.angle_alpha   90.00
_cell.angle_beta   90.00
_cell.angle_gamma   90.00
#
_symmetry.space_group_name_H-M   'P 1'
#
loop_
_entity.id
_entity.type
_entity.pdbx_description
1 polymer ?
#
loop_
_entity_poly.entity_id
_entity_poly.type
_entity_poly.pdbx_seq_one_letter_code
_entity_poly.pdbx_strand_id
1 'polypeptide(L)'
;MVSIRHRVQRLRATRSDNVVWYYDMTLLALVASFLVFILVKQLQTDSNIRYVRATASLPSETKPQKKKKIDIDVNEVRKQLDSSMLNVEEDGQSAQSNSPATMSIEGNAAGVQDRMAPIPDGEAKFAENAVIDNDINEVSIINPPPPADSPEGLGSTSPTEGKVVYKGKELSYYQCGPRPLGDLKVTEIVLLHGAAYTKEDWAASGILQMLCDINKNGGRVSITAWDLSSAADGMELVAAFDAMTAQSVISGRPVTMVTPSASGKALVNLAALKYKPNVTRNDLARIVKGWIAVAPPAVVHAQDIVLHQFKALGLPTLAINGDRDENGRKATKRLINLNGAKGLELPGPHAVYLESPTEFVEVIVQFLVENGL
;
A
#
# COMPACT_ATOMS: atom_id res chain seq x y z
N MET A 1 -27.24 -79.93 -33.08
CA MET A 1 -27.08 -79.57 -31.65
C MET A 1 -25.72 -78.90 -31.47
N VAL A 2 -25.75 -77.69 -30.91
CA VAL A 2 -24.65 -76.85 -30.38
C VAL A 2 -23.50 -76.48 -31.34
N SER A 3 -23.68 -75.31 -31.94
CA SER A 3 -22.65 -74.47 -32.58
C SER A 3 -22.06 -73.54 -31.52
N ILE A 4 -20.74 -73.51 -31.35
CA ILE A 4 -20.05 -72.49 -30.56
C ILE A 4 -19.03 -71.78 -31.45
N ARG A 5 -19.32 -70.51 -31.71
CA ARG A 5 -18.47 -69.52 -32.36
C ARG A 5 -17.29 -69.17 -31.44
N HIS A 6 -16.07 -69.19 -31.96
CA HIS A 6 -14.96 -68.46 -31.37
C HIS A 6 -14.76 -67.14 -32.12
N ARG A 7 -14.84 -66.06 -31.35
CA ARG A 7 -14.83 -64.68 -31.80
C ARG A 7 -13.39 -64.17 -31.77
N VAL A 8 -13.00 -63.61 -32.91
CA VAL A 8 -11.78 -62.86 -33.18
C VAL A 8 -11.64 -61.66 -32.24
N GLN A 9 -10.44 -61.44 -31.70
CA GLN A 9 -9.91 -60.08 -31.50
C GLN A 9 -8.45 -60.02 -32.00
N ARG A 10 -8.28 -59.40 -33.16
CA ARG A 10 -6.99 -58.90 -33.67
C ARG A 10 -6.63 -57.63 -32.90
N LEU A 11 -5.51 -57.65 -32.18
CA LEU A 11 -4.85 -56.43 -31.75
C LEU A 11 -4.18 -55.79 -32.97
N ARG A 12 -4.68 -54.61 -33.37
CA ARG A 12 -3.99 -53.72 -34.32
C ARG A 12 -2.91 -52.98 -33.55
N ALA A 13 -1.68 -53.14 -34.00
CA ALA A 13 -0.58 -52.24 -33.67
C ALA A 13 -0.78 -50.90 -34.39
N THR A 14 -0.80 -49.81 -33.64
CA THR A 14 -0.57 -48.46 -34.16
C THR A 14 0.63 -47.86 -33.44
N ARG A 15 1.69 -47.69 -34.22
CA ARG A 15 2.93 -46.99 -33.91
C ARG A 15 2.69 -45.49 -34.08
N SER A 16 3.01 -44.70 -33.07
CA SER A 16 3.17 -43.25 -33.15
C SER A 16 3.94 -42.81 -31.91
N ASP A 17 5.24 -42.70 -32.08
CA ASP A 17 6.21 -42.24 -31.09
C ASP A 17 5.90 -40.81 -30.64
N ASN A 18 5.67 -40.62 -29.34
CA ASN A 18 5.86 -39.35 -28.62
C ASN A 18 6.00 -39.68 -27.13
N VAL A 19 7.19 -40.15 -26.75
CA VAL A 19 7.59 -40.26 -25.35
C VAL A 19 7.89 -38.84 -24.88
N VAL A 20 6.87 -38.15 -24.37
CA VAL A 20 7.06 -36.90 -23.62
C VAL A 20 7.66 -37.30 -22.28
N TRP A 21 8.96 -37.06 -22.11
CA TRP A 21 9.60 -37.09 -20.81
C TRP A 21 9.02 -35.96 -19.97
N TYR A 22 8.00 -36.25 -19.17
CA TYR A 22 7.64 -35.40 -18.04
C TYR A 22 8.78 -35.52 -17.02
N TYR A 23 9.78 -34.66 -17.17
CA TYR A 23 10.67 -34.38 -16.06
C TYR A 23 9.82 -33.72 -14.99
N ASP A 24 9.78 -34.36 -13.82
CA ASP A 24 9.13 -33.84 -12.64
C ASP A 24 9.76 -32.48 -12.30
N MET A 25 9.09 -31.40 -12.69
CA MET A 25 9.54 -30.02 -12.49
C MET A 25 9.76 -29.72 -11.00
N THR A 26 9.09 -30.46 -10.12
CA THR A 26 9.26 -30.40 -8.67
C THR A 26 10.64 -30.90 -8.26
N LEU A 27 11.16 -31.96 -8.89
CA LEU A 27 12.51 -32.48 -8.62
C LEU A 27 13.59 -31.50 -9.10
N LEU A 28 13.40 -30.88 -10.28
CA LEU A 28 14.31 -29.85 -10.80
C LEU A 28 14.35 -28.61 -9.89
N ALA A 29 13.20 -28.17 -9.37
CA ALA A 29 13.12 -27.07 -8.42
C ALA A 29 13.81 -27.39 -7.07
N LEU A 30 13.69 -28.62 -6.59
CA LEU A 30 14.38 -29.08 -5.38
C LEU A 30 15.90 -29.15 -5.57
N VAL A 31 16.37 -29.67 -6.70
CA VAL A 31 17.81 -29.72 -7.03
C VAL A 31 18.39 -28.31 -7.16
N ALA A 32 17.68 -27.39 -7.83
CA ALA A 32 18.11 -26.00 -7.95
C ALA A 32 18.19 -25.30 -6.57
N SER A 33 17.19 -25.51 -5.71
CA SER A 33 17.17 -24.95 -4.36
C SER A 33 18.31 -25.50 -3.49
N PHE A 34 18.62 -26.79 -3.63
CA PHE A 34 19.74 -27.42 -2.91
C PHE A 34 21.11 -26.90 -3.39
N LEU A 35 21.29 -26.67 -4.69
CA LEU A 35 22.52 -26.08 -5.23
C LEU A 35 22.74 -24.63 -4.76
N VAL A 36 21.68 -23.81 -4.71
CA VAL A 36 21.76 -22.44 -4.15
C VAL A 36 22.16 -22.48 -2.67
N PHE A 37 21.60 -23.42 -1.90
CA PHE A 37 21.97 -23.59 -0.49
C PHE A 37 23.45 -23.96 -0.30
N ILE A 38 24.00 -24.85 -1.13
CA ILE A 38 25.44 -25.20 -1.11
C ILE A 38 26.30 -23.97 -1.46
N LEU A 39 25.90 -23.18 -2.45
CA LEU A 39 26.62 -21.98 -2.88
C LEU A 39 26.64 -20.90 -1.78
N VAL A 40 25.50 -20.68 -1.09
CA VAL A 40 25.42 -19.76 0.06
C VAL A 40 26.30 -20.24 1.21
N LYS A 41 26.31 -21.56 1.50
CA LYS A 41 27.19 -22.15 2.52
C LYS A 41 28.67 -21.99 2.19
N GLN A 42 29.07 -22.18 0.93
CA GLN A 42 30.46 -21.96 0.50
C GLN A 42 30.89 -20.50 0.63
N LEU A 43 30.03 -19.55 0.24
CA LEU A 43 30.30 -18.12 0.39
C LEU A 43 30.40 -17.68 1.86
N GLN A 44 29.64 -18.32 2.76
CA GLN A 44 29.75 -18.07 4.19
C GLN A 44 31.05 -18.62 4.79
N THR A 45 31.55 -19.76 4.33
CA THR A 45 32.82 -20.33 4.80
C THR A 45 34.05 -19.53 4.35
N ASP A 46 33.99 -18.84 3.21
CA ASP A 46 35.11 -18.02 2.70
C ASP A 46 35.20 -16.62 3.35
N SER A 47 34.21 -16.22 4.14
CA SER A 47 34.19 -14.90 4.79
C SER A 47 35.04 -14.80 6.08
N ASN A 48 35.77 -15.85 6.45
CA ASN A 48 36.67 -15.88 7.62
C ASN A 48 38.15 -15.61 7.29
N ILE A 49 38.44 -14.78 6.28
CA ILE A 49 39.81 -14.31 5.99
C ILE A 49 40.05 -12.97 6.69
N ARG A 50 40.99 -13.01 7.65
CA ARG A 50 41.51 -11.88 8.42
C ARG A 50 41.92 -10.70 7.52
N TYR A 51 41.32 -9.53 7.72
CA TYR A 51 41.89 -8.28 7.23
C TYR A 51 43.05 -7.83 8.13
N VAL A 52 44.25 -7.90 7.57
CA VAL A 52 45.46 -7.29 8.12
C VAL A 52 45.38 -5.78 7.94
N ARG A 53 45.57 -5.07 9.05
CA ARG A 53 45.61 -3.61 9.17
C ARG A 53 46.80 -3.04 8.37
N ALA A 54 46.52 -2.27 7.33
CA ALA A 54 47.53 -1.42 6.68
C ALA A 54 47.23 0.05 7.04
N THR A 55 48.11 0.63 7.86
CA THR A 55 48.18 2.07 8.14
C THR A 55 48.90 2.76 7.00
N ALA A 56 48.22 3.69 6.31
CA ALA A 56 48.87 4.67 5.47
C ALA A 56 48.23 6.05 5.74
N SER A 57 49.05 6.92 6.32
CA SER A 57 48.82 8.35 6.54
C SER A 57 49.04 9.14 5.24
N LEU A 58 48.18 10.10 4.92
CA LEU A 58 48.41 11.30 4.09
C LEU A 58 47.11 12.18 4.03
N PRO A 59 47.15 13.46 3.58
CA PRO A 59 47.00 14.61 4.46
C PRO A 59 45.67 15.39 4.33
N SER A 60 45.63 16.45 5.12
CA SER A 60 44.54 17.31 5.55
C SER A 60 43.84 18.18 4.50
N GLU A 61 42.68 18.67 4.94
CA GLU A 61 41.94 19.87 4.54
C GLU A 61 40.90 19.75 3.42
N THR A 62 39.65 19.53 3.84
CA THR A 62 38.50 20.28 3.30
C THR A 62 37.56 20.67 4.44
N LYS A 63 37.17 21.96 4.46
CA LYS A 63 36.37 22.61 5.51
C LYS A 63 34.96 22.02 5.60
N PRO A 64 34.37 21.88 6.80
CA PRO A 64 33.00 21.41 6.97
C PRO A 64 31.99 22.50 6.56
N GLN A 65 31.08 22.16 5.65
CA GLN A 65 29.86 22.95 5.43
C GLN A 65 28.96 22.84 6.67
N LYS A 66 28.58 24.00 7.24
CA LYS A 66 27.61 24.12 8.33
C LYS A 66 26.28 23.50 7.90
N LYS A 67 25.91 22.36 8.51
CA LYS A 67 24.54 21.86 8.49
C LYS A 67 23.66 22.87 9.22
N LYS A 68 22.67 23.41 8.51
CA LYS A 68 21.64 24.28 9.06
C LYS A 68 20.68 23.40 9.86
N LYS A 69 20.77 23.47 11.19
CA LYS A 69 19.80 22.89 12.11
C LYS A 69 18.48 23.63 11.88
N ILE A 70 17.46 22.92 11.41
CA ILE A 70 16.10 23.45 11.38
C ILE A 70 15.54 23.13 12.75
N ASP A 71 15.62 24.10 13.67
CA ASP A 71 14.86 24.05 14.91
C ASP A 71 13.42 24.44 14.56
N ILE A 72 12.53 23.44 14.54
CA ILE A 72 11.10 23.68 14.40
C ILE A 72 10.59 24.10 15.78
N ASP A 73 10.16 25.36 15.91
CA ASP A 73 9.52 25.84 17.13
C ASP A 73 8.09 25.28 17.20
N VAL A 74 7.93 24.24 18.01
CA VAL A 74 6.64 23.55 18.24
C VAL A 74 5.57 24.53 18.75
N ASN A 75 5.95 25.61 19.44
CA ASN A 75 4.99 26.62 19.90
C ASN A 75 4.48 27.50 18.76
N GLU A 76 5.27 27.72 17.71
CA GLU A 76 4.86 28.50 16.54
C GLU A 76 3.87 27.72 15.66
N VAL A 77 4.08 26.40 15.51
CA VAL A 77 3.13 25.51 14.83
C VAL A 77 1.80 25.45 15.60
N ARG A 78 1.85 25.42 16.93
CA ARG A 78 0.66 25.46 17.81
C ARG A 78 -0.11 26.78 17.66
N LYS A 79 0.60 27.91 17.55
CA LYS A 79 -0.01 29.23 17.37
C LYS A 79 -0.73 29.38 16.03
N GLN A 80 -0.19 28.77 14.98
CA GLN A 80 -0.82 28.75 13.66
C GLN A 80 -2.09 27.88 13.62
N LEU A 81 -2.12 26.76 14.37
CA LEU A 81 -3.31 25.93 14.54
C LEU A 81 -4.42 26.67 15.28
N ASP A 82 -4.10 27.38 16.37
CA ASP A 82 -5.09 28.13 17.16
C ASP A 82 -5.67 29.34 16.38
N SER A 83 -4.89 29.95 15.49
CA SER A 83 -5.34 31.09 14.68
C SER A 83 -6.26 30.69 13.52
N SER A 84 -6.21 29.42 13.09
CA SER A 84 -7.06 28.89 12.02
C SER A 84 -8.47 28.49 12.48
N MET A 85 -8.68 28.37 13.79
CA MET A 85 -9.96 27.95 14.40
C MET A 85 -10.89 29.11 14.77
N LEU A 86 -10.45 30.37 14.66
CA LEU A 86 -11.21 31.54 15.11
C LEU A 86 -11.97 32.31 14.03
N ASN A 87 -11.93 31.89 12.77
CA ASN A 87 -12.66 32.56 11.68
C ASN A 87 -13.74 31.66 11.08
N VAL A 88 -14.78 31.37 11.86
CA VAL A 88 -16.09 30.95 11.34
C VAL A 88 -17.15 31.72 12.13
N GLU A 89 -17.37 32.98 11.75
CA GLU A 89 -18.61 33.69 12.08
C GLU A 89 -19.51 33.71 10.86
N GLU A 90 -20.79 33.46 11.14
CA GLU A 90 -21.92 33.43 10.23
C GLU A 90 -22.14 34.78 9.57
N ASP A 91 -22.43 34.79 8.27
CA ASP A 91 -23.32 35.79 7.70
C ASP A 91 -24.17 35.15 6.61
N GLY A 92 -25.44 34.94 6.95
CA GLY A 92 -26.49 34.70 5.98
C GLY A 92 -27.22 36.01 5.70
N GLN A 93 -27.34 36.40 4.43
CA GLN A 93 -28.52 37.12 3.93
C GLN A 93 -28.59 37.15 2.40
N SER A 94 -29.81 37.39 1.95
CA SER A 94 -30.43 36.98 0.70
C SER A 94 -30.40 38.01 -0.44
N ALA A 95 -30.55 37.47 -1.65
CA ALA A 95 -31.38 37.96 -2.76
C ALA A 95 -30.82 38.95 -3.81
N GLN A 96 -31.33 38.69 -5.03
CA GLN A 96 -31.59 39.56 -6.19
C GLN A 96 -30.65 39.53 -7.41
N SER A 97 -31.23 38.93 -8.46
CA SER A 97 -31.17 39.24 -9.90
C SER A 97 -30.35 40.45 -10.37
N ASN A 98 -29.56 40.23 -11.43
CA ASN A 98 -29.73 40.89 -12.73
C ASN A 98 -28.74 40.32 -13.78
N SER A 99 -29.29 39.80 -14.88
CA SER A 99 -28.65 39.80 -16.22
C SER A 99 -28.63 41.26 -16.72
N PRO A 100 -27.70 41.72 -17.61
CA PRO A 100 -27.51 41.14 -18.94
C PRO A 100 -26.11 41.31 -19.59
N ALA A 101 -26.02 40.81 -20.83
CA ALA A 101 -25.25 41.30 -21.98
C ALA A 101 -24.25 40.30 -22.57
N THR A 102 -24.73 39.64 -23.61
CA THR A 102 -23.99 39.05 -24.73
C THR A 102 -23.06 40.09 -25.37
N MET A 103 -21.78 39.74 -25.51
CA MET A 103 -20.86 40.44 -26.42
C MET A 103 -20.07 39.39 -27.21
N SER A 104 -20.37 39.33 -28.50
CA SER A 104 -19.69 38.51 -29.49
C SER A 104 -18.32 39.09 -29.81
N ILE A 105 -17.29 38.25 -29.87
CA ILE A 105 -16.02 38.58 -30.54
C ILE A 105 -15.68 37.42 -31.49
N GLU A 106 -15.75 37.74 -32.79
CA GLU A 106 -15.11 37.00 -33.87
C GLU A 106 -13.59 37.24 -33.83
N GLY A 107 -12.78 36.23 -34.18
CA GLY A 107 -11.33 36.43 -34.28
C GLY A 107 -10.49 35.18 -34.54
N ASN A 108 -10.56 34.68 -35.78
CA ASN A 108 -9.54 34.00 -36.59
C ASN A 108 -8.56 32.95 -36.04
N ALA A 109 -8.50 31.88 -36.84
CA ALA A 109 -7.62 30.73 -36.79
C ALA A 109 -6.21 30.98 -37.36
N ALA A 110 -5.22 30.39 -36.71
CA ALA A 110 -3.97 29.79 -37.25
C ALA A 110 -3.42 28.94 -36.10
N GLY A 111 -3.16 27.63 -36.19
CA GLY A 111 -2.52 26.90 -37.28
C GLY A 111 -1.16 26.39 -36.77
N VAL A 112 -1.14 25.38 -35.89
CA VAL A 112 0.07 24.61 -35.54
C VAL A 112 -0.34 23.15 -35.31
N GLN A 113 -0.08 22.31 -36.31
CA GLN A 113 -0.11 20.85 -36.20
C GLN A 113 1.25 20.40 -35.66
N ASP A 114 1.30 20.02 -34.38
CA ASP A 114 2.44 19.28 -33.84
C ASP A 114 2.27 17.78 -34.09
N ARG A 115 3.22 17.24 -34.85
CA ARG A 115 3.32 15.82 -35.20
C ARG A 115 3.81 15.04 -33.97
N MET A 116 2.92 14.30 -33.32
CA MET A 116 3.33 13.24 -32.38
C MET A 116 3.93 12.07 -33.17
N ALA A 117 5.16 11.72 -32.85
CA ALA A 117 5.84 10.53 -33.35
C ALA A 117 5.19 9.25 -32.81
N PRO A 118 5.19 8.15 -33.58
CA PRO A 118 4.62 6.87 -33.15
C PRO A 118 5.46 6.23 -32.04
N ILE A 119 4.76 5.67 -31.05
CA ILE A 119 5.30 4.84 -29.96
C ILE A 119 5.76 3.50 -30.57
N PRO A 120 6.97 3.00 -30.27
CA PRO A 120 7.42 1.72 -30.81
C PRO A 120 6.68 0.56 -30.15
N ASP A 121 6.13 -0.32 -30.99
CA ASP A 121 5.48 -1.58 -30.63
C ASP A 121 6.48 -2.53 -29.94
N GLY A 122 6.51 -2.48 -28.61
CA GLY A 122 7.13 -3.50 -27.78
C GLY A 122 6.08 -4.53 -27.39
N GLU A 123 6.09 -5.69 -28.06
CA GLU A 123 5.26 -6.85 -27.74
C GLU A 123 5.45 -7.29 -26.28
N ALA A 124 4.54 -6.89 -25.40
CA ALA A 124 4.40 -7.49 -24.09
C ALA A 124 3.56 -8.77 -24.23
N LYS A 125 4.23 -9.93 -24.25
CA LYS A 125 3.57 -11.23 -24.13
C LYS A 125 2.95 -11.36 -22.74
N PHE A 126 1.69 -10.98 -22.59
CA PHE A 126 0.86 -11.38 -21.47
C PHE A 126 0.19 -12.70 -21.81
N ALA A 127 0.44 -13.72 -20.99
CA ALA A 127 -0.24 -15.00 -21.09
C ALA A 127 -1.74 -14.80 -20.80
N GLU A 128 -2.54 -15.06 -21.81
CA GLU A 128 -3.99 -15.04 -21.79
C GLU A 128 -4.49 -16.43 -21.34
N ASN A 129 -5.36 -16.43 -20.31
CA ASN A 129 -6.45 -17.39 -20.05
C ASN A 129 -6.64 -17.65 -18.54
N ALA A 130 -7.48 -16.82 -17.92
CA ALA A 130 -8.37 -17.24 -16.85
C ALA A 130 -9.59 -16.32 -16.87
N VAL A 131 -10.73 -16.84 -17.31
CA VAL A 131 -12.04 -16.24 -17.07
C VAL A 131 -12.27 -16.34 -15.56
N ILE A 132 -12.31 -15.20 -14.87
CA ILE A 132 -12.63 -15.14 -13.44
C ILE A 132 -14.13 -14.87 -13.34
N ASP A 133 -14.89 -15.90 -13.00
CA ASP A 133 -16.22 -15.75 -12.42
C ASP A 133 -16.05 -15.10 -11.04
N ASN A 134 -16.63 -13.91 -10.86
CA ASN A 134 -16.74 -13.26 -9.57
C ASN A 134 -17.87 -13.93 -8.78
N ASP A 135 -17.57 -15.12 -8.25
CA ASP A 135 -18.46 -15.82 -7.33
C ASP A 135 -18.28 -15.20 -5.94
N ILE A 136 -19.08 -14.19 -5.63
CA ILE A 136 -19.16 -13.55 -4.32
C ILE A 136 -20.02 -14.44 -3.41
N ASN A 137 -19.50 -15.60 -3.00
CA ASN A 137 -20.20 -16.50 -2.10
C ASN A 137 -19.66 -16.41 -0.65
N GLU A 138 -20.62 -16.25 0.26
CA GLU A 138 -20.58 -16.35 1.73
C GLU A 138 -19.49 -15.56 2.49
N VAL A 139 -19.86 -14.35 2.92
CA VAL A 139 -19.23 -13.69 4.08
C VAL A 139 -19.93 -14.20 5.34
N SER A 140 -19.27 -15.05 6.12
CA SER A 140 -19.75 -15.48 7.43
C SER A 140 -19.35 -14.47 8.52
N ILE A 141 -20.32 -14.01 9.30
CA ILE A 141 -20.12 -13.08 10.42
C ILE A 141 -19.78 -13.94 11.65
N ILE A 142 -18.52 -13.94 12.09
CA ILE A 142 -18.08 -14.80 13.21
C ILE A 142 -18.20 -14.11 14.57
N ASN A 143 -18.32 -12.79 14.64
CA ASN A 143 -18.71 -12.09 15.88
C ASN A 143 -19.41 -10.77 15.52
N PRO A 144 -20.70 -10.56 15.86
CA PRO A 144 -21.31 -9.25 15.66
C PRO A 144 -20.56 -8.22 16.53
N PRO A 145 -20.30 -7.01 16.01
CA PRO A 145 -19.67 -5.97 16.81
C PRO A 145 -20.52 -5.70 18.07
N PRO A 146 -19.89 -5.33 19.20
CA PRO A 146 -20.63 -5.01 20.42
C PRO A 146 -21.66 -3.89 20.15
N PRO A 147 -22.82 -3.90 20.83
CA PRO A 147 -23.94 -2.99 20.56
C PRO A 147 -23.52 -1.52 20.64
N ALA A 148 -24.15 -0.70 19.79
CA ALA A 148 -23.81 0.72 19.58
C ALA A 148 -24.25 1.66 20.72
N ASP A 149 -24.68 1.11 21.87
CA ASP A 149 -25.37 1.88 22.92
C ASP A 149 -24.41 2.47 23.98
N SER A 150 -23.11 2.56 23.70
CA SER A 150 -22.20 3.35 24.54
C SER A 150 -22.43 4.84 24.26
N PRO A 151 -22.57 5.69 25.29
CA PRO A 151 -22.96 7.09 25.14
C PRO A 151 -22.03 7.82 24.18
N GLU A 152 -22.67 8.59 23.30
CA GLU A 152 -22.16 9.35 22.16
C GLU A 152 -20.65 9.70 22.17
N GLY A 153 -19.95 9.20 21.14
CA GLY A 153 -18.98 9.98 20.37
C GLY A 153 -17.50 9.72 20.61
N LEU A 154 -17.09 9.29 21.81
CA LEU A 154 -15.70 8.97 22.10
C LEU A 154 -15.49 7.46 21.96
N GLY A 155 -15.17 7.01 20.75
CA GLY A 155 -14.78 5.63 20.50
C GLY A 155 -13.62 5.20 21.43
N SER A 156 -13.49 3.88 21.65
CA SER A 156 -12.47 3.33 22.55
C SER A 156 -11.08 3.90 22.22
N THR A 157 -10.44 4.51 23.22
CA THR A 157 -9.06 4.98 23.11
C THR A 157 -8.06 3.82 23.15
N SER A 158 -8.50 2.66 23.65
CA SER A 158 -7.68 1.45 23.71
C SER A 158 -7.98 0.57 22.50
N PRO A 159 -6.96 -0.02 21.86
CA PRO A 159 -7.15 -0.97 20.78
C PRO A 159 -7.97 -2.18 21.21
N THR A 160 -8.98 -2.53 20.42
CA THR A 160 -9.77 -3.76 20.55
C THR A 160 -9.42 -4.73 19.44
N GLU A 161 -9.32 -6.02 19.75
CA GLU A 161 -9.08 -7.06 18.77
C GLU A 161 -10.37 -7.52 18.10
N GLY A 162 -10.28 -7.83 16.81
CA GLY A 162 -11.36 -8.44 16.04
C GLY A 162 -10.83 -9.32 14.92
N LYS A 163 -11.76 -10.00 14.24
CA LYS A 163 -11.47 -10.93 13.15
C LYS A 163 -12.55 -10.85 12.09
N VAL A 164 -12.15 -10.92 10.82
CA VAL A 164 -13.07 -11.11 9.68
C VAL A 164 -12.62 -12.30 8.83
N VAL A 165 -13.54 -12.87 8.04
CA VAL A 165 -13.22 -13.93 7.07
C VAL A 165 -13.33 -13.37 5.66
N TYR A 166 -12.33 -13.64 4.83
CA TYR A 166 -12.28 -13.22 3.43
C TYR A 166 -11.64 -14.33 2.59
N LYS A 167 -12.28 -14.76 1.49
CA LYS A 167 -11.78 -15.86 0.63
C LYS A 167 -11.40 -17.12 1.42
N GLY A 168 -12.17 -17.47 2.45
CA GLY A 168 -11.88 -18.62 3.33
C GLY A 168 -10.66 -18.46 4.25
N LYS A 169 -10.07 -17.27 4.33
CA LYS A 169 -8.96 -16.93 5.23
C LYS A 169 -9.45 -16.03 6.36
N GLU A 170 -8.83 -16.17 7.53
CA GLU A 170 -9.05 -15.25 8.64
C GLU A 170 -8.13 -14.03 8.50
N LEU A 171 -8.68 -12.84 8.76
CA LEU A 171 -7.94 -11.59 8.94
C LEU A 171 -8.18 -11.09 10.35
N SER A 172 -7.17 -11.22 11.21
CA SER A 172 -7.19 -10.61 12.53
C SER A 172 -6.80 -9.13 12.44
N TYR A 173 -7.37 -8.29 13.30
CA TYR A 173 -7.08 -6.86 13.32
C TYR A 173 -7.17 -6.27 14.74
N TYR A 174 -6.50 -5.14 14.93
CA TYR A 174 -6.80 -4.22 16.02
C TYR A 174 -7.54 -3.00 15.50
N GLN A 175 -8.43 -2.43 16.31
CA GLN A 175 -9.17 -1.22 15.99
C GLN A 175 -9.26 -0.27 17.18
N CYS A 176 -9.21 1.03 16.93
CA CYS A 176 -9.56 2.06 17.91
C CYS A 176 -10.12 3.32 17.24
N GLY A 177 -10.64 4.24 18.06
CA GLY A 177 -11.25 5.49 17.59
C GLY A 177 -12.75 5.37 17.33
N PRO A 178 -13.38 6.45 16.84
CA PRO A 178 -14.82 6.49 16.58
C PRO A 178 -15.19 5.46 15.52
N ARG A 179 -16.36 4.83 15.67
CA ARG A 179 -16.88 3.95 14.63
C ARG A 179 -17.17 4.78 13.38
N PRO A 180 -16.72 4.32 12.20
CA PRO A 180 -16.84 5.12 10.98
C PRO A 180 -18.26 5.05 10.35
N LEU A 181 -19.21 4.40 11.01
CA LEU A 181 -20.58 4.23 10.54
C LEU A 181 -21.40 5.51 10.78
N GLY A 182 -21.76 6.19 9.70
CA GLY A 182 -22.71 7.32 9.72
C GLY A 182 -22.07 8.71 9.88
N ASP A 183 -20.78 8.81 10.20
CA ASP A 183 -20.06 10.07 10.28
C ASP A 183 -19.05 10.23 9.14
N LEU A 184 -19.42 11.07 8.17
CA LEU A 184 -18.58 11.39 7.01
C LEU A 184 -17.29 12.14 7.37
N LYS A 185 -17.19 12.69 8.60
CA LYS A 185 -16.03 13.44 9.06
C LYS A 185 -14.95 12.57 9.71
N VAL A 186 -15.18 11.27 9.90
CA VAL A 186 -14.13 10.36 10.41
C VAL A 186 -13.11 10.10 9.32
N THR A 187 -11.84 10.35 9.63
CA THR A 187 -10.68 9.91 8.85
C THR A 187 -10.38 8.45 9.18
N GLU A 188 -10.24 7.59 8.17
CA GLU A 188 -9.95 6.17 8.37
C GLU A 188 -8.52 5.84 7.92
N ILE A 189 -7.78 5.18 8.81
CA ILE A 189 -6.40 4.73 8.56
C ILE A 189 -6.34 3.21 8.69
N VAL A 190 -5.73 2.58 7.69
CA VAL A 190 -5.41 1.16 7.71
C VAL A 190 -3.89 0.99 7.80
N LEU A 191 -3.43 0.31 8.84
CA LEU A 191 -2.03 -0.05 9.05
C LEU A 191 -1.80 -1.49 8.60
N LEU A 192 -0.96 -1.69 7.58
CA LEU A 192 -0.44 -3.00 7.20
C LEU A 192 0.95 -3.20 7.81
N HIS A 193 1.61 -4.33 7.59
CA HIS A 193 2.92 -4.61 8.21
C HIS A 193 3.96 -5.12 7.20
N GLY A 194 5.23 -5.08 7.62
CA GLY A 194 6.34 -5.68 6.87
C GLY A 194 6.37 -7.20 7.04
N ALA A 195 7.22 -7.89 6.28
CA ALA A 195 7.31 -9.36 6.32
C ALA A 195 7.82 -9.93 7.67
N ALA A 196 8.50 -9.12 8.47
CA ALA A 196 9.06 -9.52 9.76
C ALA A 196 8.16 -9.16 10.96
N TYR A 197 7.01 -8.53 10.70
CA TYR A 197 6.17 -7.91 11.71
C TYR A 197 4.72 -8.31 11.48
N THR A 198 3.85 -7.98 12.42
CA THR A 198 2.40 -8.22 12.40
C THR A 198 1.64 -7.03 13.00
N LYS A 199 0.32 -7.16 13.22
CA LYS A 199 -0.46 -6.14 13.93
C LYS A 199 -0.01 -5.92 15.38
N GLU A 200 0.58 -6.94 16.02
CA GLU A 200 1.11 -6.90 17.38
C GLU A 200 2.25 -5.89 17.53
N ASP A 201 3.11 -5.75 16.52
CA ASP A 201 4.21 -4.78 16.56
C ASP A 201 3.72 -3.34 16.57
N TRP A 202 2.59 -3.04 15.92
CA TRP A 202 1.96 -1.72 16.01
C TRP A 202 1.48 -1.39 17.43
N ALA A 203 0.97 -2.39 18.14
CA ALA A 203 0.55 -2.24 19.53
C ALA A 203 1.76 -2.15 20.46
N ALA A 204 2.72 -3.06 20.32
CA ALA A 204 3.90 -3.16 21.19
C ALA A 204 4.84 -1.95 21.08
N SER A 205 4.94 -1.34 19.90
CA SER A 205 5.70 -0.10 19.69
C SER A 205 5.03 1.16 20.26
N GLY A 206 3.76 1.06 20.70
CA GLY A 206 2.97 2.20 21.15
C GLY A 206 2.43 3.09 20.01
N ILE A 207 2.80 2.84 18.76
CA ILE A 207 2.34 3.60 17.59
C ILE A 207 0.82 3.57 17.47
N LEU A 208 0.22 2.38 17.61
CA LEU A 208 -1.23 2.25 17.55
C LEU A 208 -1.90 3.10 18.64
N GLN A 209 -1.41 3.03 19.88
CA GLN A 209 -1.95 3.81 20.98
C GLN A 209 -1.79 5.33 20.76
N MET A 210 -0.64 5.78 20.28
CA MET A 210 -0.41 7.20 19.98
C MET A 210 -1.36 7.72 18.90
N LEU A 211 -1.64 6.91 17.86
CA LEU A 211 -2.64 7.24 16.86
C LEU A 211 -4.06 7.26 17.43
N CYS A 212 -4.41 6.31 18.30
CA CYS A 212 -5.72 6.31 18.98
C CYS A 212 -5.91 7.57 19.85
N ASP A 213 -4.83 8.02 20.49
CA ASP A 213 -4.83 9.14 21.43
C ASP A 213 -5.05 10.50 20.74
N ILE A 214 -4.91 10.59 19.42
CA ILE A 214 -5.30 11.77 18.63
C ILE A 214 -6.77 12.15 18.90
N ASN A 215 -7.63 11.14 19.12
CA ASN A 215 -9.05 11.36 19.40
C ASN A 215 -9.30 12.00 20.77
N LYS A 216 -8.37 11.87 21.73
CA LYS A 216 -8.48 12.53 23.05
C LYS A 216 -8.38 14.05 22.93
N ASN A 217 -7.76 14.54 21.86
CA ASN A 217 -7.54 15.97 21.60
C ASN A 217 -8.51 16.50 20.53
N GLY A 218 -9.67 15.86 20.35
CA GLY A 218 -10.70 16.32 19.40
C GLY A 218 -10.49 15.87 17.95
N GLY A 219 -9.48 15.04 17.69
CA GLY A 219 -9.37 14.35 16.40
C GLY A 219 -10.51 13.36 16.17
N ARG A 220 -10.76 13.01 14.90
CA ARG A 220 -11.78 12.03 14.49
C ARG A 220 -11.16 10.99 13.56
N VAL A 221 -10.26 10.18 14.10
CA VAL A 221 -9.51 9.18 13.34
C VAL A 221 -9.88 7.78 13.82
N SER A 222 -10.40 6.97 12.92
CA SER A 222 -10.57 5.52 13.11
C SER A 222 -9.35 4.80 12.57
N ILE A 223 -8.68 4.02 13.41
CA ILE A 223 -7.46 3.29 13.05
C ILE A 223 -7.73 1.81 13.11
N THR A 224 -7.32 1.09 12.06
CA THR A 224 -7.36 -0.37 12.04
C THR A 224 -6.00 -0.92 11.61
N ALA A 225 -5.42 -1.81 12.42
CA ALA A 225 -4.17 -2.49 12.11
C ALA A 225 -4.46 -3.93 11.68
N TRP A 226 -4.15 -4.28 10.44
CA TRP A 226 -4.55 -5.54 9.84
C TRP A 226 -3.37 -6.51 9.81
N ASP A 227 -3.62 -7.75 10.19
CA ASP A 227 -2.68 -8.86 10.02
C ASP A 227 -2.82 -9.50 8.63
N LEU A 228 -2.83 -8.65 7.60
CA LEU A 228 -2.95 -9.08 6.21
C LEU A 228 -1.59 -9.63 5.75
N SER A 229 -1.58 -10.85 5.22
CA SER A 229 -0.37 -11.53 4.76
C SER A 229 0.58 -10.59 4.00
N SER A 230 1.86 -10.57 4.38
CA SER A 230 2.87 -9.75 3.71
C SER A 230 3.12 -10.17 2.25
N ALA A 231 2.61 -11.34 1.84
CA ALA A 231 2.65 -11.81 0.46
C ALA A 231 1.46 -11.34 -0.38
N ALA A 232 0.44 -10.73 0.24
CA ALA A 232 -0.80 -10.31 -0.38
C ALA A 232 -0.57 -9.42 -1.60
N ASP A 233 -1.43 -9.58 -2.60
CA ASP A 233 -1.48 -8.73 -3.78
C ASP A 233 -2.69 -7.79 -3.75
N GLY A 234 -2.90 -7.05 -4.85
CA GLY A 234 -4.03 -6.13 -4.96
C GLY A 234 -5.40 -6.82 -4.87
N MET A 235 -5.54 -8.05 -5.39
CA MET A 235 -6.81 -8.78 -5.36
C MET A 235 -7.11 -9.34 -3.96
N GLU A 236 -6.07 -9.67 -3.20
CA GLU A 236 -6.20 -10.06 -1.80
C GLU A 236 -6.56 -8.85 -0.93
N LEU A 237 -5.93 -7.69 -1.16
CA LEU A 237 -6.27 -6.45 -0.48
C LEU A 237 -7.72 -6.01 -0.77
N VAL A 238 -8.18 -6.11 -2.02
CA VAL A 238 -9.58 -5.85 -2.40
C VAL A 238 -10.54 -6.73 -1.59
N ALA A 239 -10.27 -8.03 -1.53
CA ALA A 239 -11.14 -8.97 -0.82
C ALA A 239 -11.16 -8.72 0.70
N ALA A 240 -9.99 -8.40 1.28
CA ALA A 240 -9.89 -8.01 2.69
C ALA A 240 -10.69 -6.73 2.98
N PHE A 241 -10.54 -5.70 2.13
CA PHE A 241 -11.30 -4.45 2.26
C PHE A 241 -12.81 -4.67 2.17
N ASP A 242 -13.26 -5.46 1.20
CA ASP A 242 -14.68 -5.75 1.00
C ASP A 242 -15.25 -6.53 2.20
N ALA A 243 -14.49 -7.48 2.79
CA ALA A 243 -14.89 -8.19 4.00
C ALA A 243 -14.94 -7.29 5.24
N MET A 244 -13.94 -6.42 5.43
CA MET A 244 -13.92 -5.44 6.53
C MET A 244 -15.09 -4.47 6.43
N THR A 245 -15.46 -4.07 5.22
CA THR A 245 -16.63 -3.23 4.93
C THR A 245 -17.94 -3.97 5.23
N ALA A 246 -18.08 -5.21 4.76
CA ALA A 246 -19.27 -6.02 4.97
C ALA A 246 -19.54 -6.28 6.47
N GLN A 247 -18.47 -6.40 7.28
CA GLN A 247 -18.57 -6.54 8.74
C GLN A 247 -18.60 -5.20 9.48
N SER A 248 -18.72 -4.07 8.76
CA SER A 248 -18.82 -2.72 9.32
C SER A 248 -17.64 -2.33 10.23
N VAL A 249 -16.48 -2.94 10.01
CA VAL A 249 -15.23 -2.61 10.71
C VAL A 249 -14.67 -1.29 10.18
N ILE A 250 -14.77 -1.10 8.87
CA ILE A 250 -14.50 0.15 8.16
C ILE A 250 -15.77 0.59 7.41
N SER A 251 -15.87 1.86 7.02
CA SER A 251 -17.06 2.40 6.34
C SER A 251 -17.23 1.96 4.89
N GLY A 252 -16.18 1.41 4.27
CA GLY A 252 -16.13 1.14 2.83
C GLY A 252 -15.79 2.35 1.96
N ARG A 253 -15.58 3.53 2.55
CA ARG A 253 -15.02 4.70 1.86
C ARG A 253 -13.51 4.51 1.64
N PRO A 254 -12.91 5.25 0.69
CA PRO A 254 -11.46 5.25 0.54
C PRO A 254 -10.76 5.62 1.85
N VAL A 255 -9.72 4.87 2.22
CA VAL A 255 -8.97 5.03 3.48
C VAL A 255 -7.52 5.45 3.21
N THR A 256 -6.86 6.01 4.22
CA THR A 256 -5.41 6.24 4.16
C THR A 256 -4.69 4.95 4.50
N MET A 257 -3.87 4.46 3.57
CA MET A 257 -3.14 3.19 3.70
C MET A 257 -1.70 3.44 4.16
N VAL A 258 -1.29 2.80 5.26
CA VAL A 258 0.11 2.77 5.72
C VAL A 258 0.71 1.41 5.39
N THR A 259 1.71 1.38 4.51
CA THR A 259 2.28 0.13 3.98
C THR A 259 3.80 0.07 4.14
N PRO A 260 4.30 -0.47 5.25
CA PRO A 260 5.72 -0.70 5.40
C PRO A 260 6.21 -1.93 4.62
N SER A 261 7.36 -1.76 3.97
CA SER A 261 8.13 -2.84 3.36
C SER A 261 7.30 -3.74 2.44
N ALA A 262 7.18 -5.04 2.77
CA ALA A 262 6.50 -6.05 1.96
C ALA A 262 5.02 -5.73 1.67
N SER A 263 4.27 -5.17 2.61
CA SER A 263 2.85 -4.81 2.37
C SER A 263 2.65 -3.78 1.27
N GLY A 264 3.69 -2.99 0.93
CA GLY A 264 3.63 -2.08 -0.21
C GLY A 264 3.39 -2.79 -1.54
N LYS A 265 3.71 -4.09 -1.63
CA LYS A 265 3.37 -4.94 -2.79
C LYS A 265 1.86 -4.96 -3.04
N ALA A 266 1.05 -5.09 -2.00
CA ALA A 266 -0.40 -5.14 -2.14
C ALA A 266 -0.94 -3.86 -2.80
N LEU A 267 -0.44 -2.70 -2.38
CA LEU A 267 -0.88 -1.41 -2.90
C LEU A 267 -0.34 -1.08 -4.30
N VAL A 268 0.92 -1.44 -4.58
CA VAL A 268 1.47 -1.35 -5.95
C VAL A 268 0.71 -2.27 -6.90
N ASN A 269 0.40 -3.49 -6.49
CA ASN A 269 -0.37 -4.43 -7.31
C ASN A 269 -1.83 -3.99 -7.47
N LEU A 270 -2.42 -3.36 -6.46
CA LEU A 270 -3.75 -2.73 -6.55
C LEU A 270 -3.78 -1.68 -7.66
N ALA A 271 -2.79 -0.79 -7.70
CA ALA A 271 -2.65 0.21 -8.76
C ALA A 271 -2.46 -0.44 -10.15
N ALA A 272 -1.75 -1.57 -10.21
CA ALA A 272 -1.53 -2.29 -11.45
C ALA A 272 -2.78 -3.01 -11.99
N LEU A 273 -3.80 -3.28 -11.17
CA LEU A 273 -5.03 -3.98 -11.60
C LEU A 273 -5.75 -3.26 -12.74
N LYS A 274 -5.69 -1.92 -12.79
CA LYS A 274 -6.29 -1.12 -13.85
C LYS A 274 -5.80 -1.48 -15.26
N TYR A 275 -4.60 -2.06 -15.37
CA TYR A 275 -4.00 -2.46 -16.65
C TYR A 275 -4.24 -3.93 -17.00
N LYS A 276 -4.92 -4.70 -16.14
CA LYS A 276 -5.28 -6.08 -16.46
C LYS A 276 -6.50 -6.09 -17.39
N PRO A 277 -6.53 -7.00 -18.38
CA PRO A 277 -7.72 -7.20 -19.19
C PRO A 277 -8.89 -7.58 -18.29
N ASN A 278 -10.10 -7.11 -18.64
CA ASN A 278 -11.36 -7.40 -17.93
C ASN A 278 -11.51 -6.78 -16.53
N VAL A 279 -10.60 -5.91 -16.09
CA VAL A 279 -10.79 -5.10 -14.88
C VAL A 279 -11.36 -3.74 -15.25
N THR A 280 -12.66 -3.54 -15.03
CA THR A 280 -13.36 -2.27 -15.30
C THR A 280 -13.42 -1.34 -14.08
N ARG A 281 -13.30 -1.90 -12.87
CA ARG A 281 -13.38 -1.15 -11.61
C ARG A 281 -12.03 -0.53 -11.27
N ASN A 282 -12.01 0.77 -10.98
CA ASN A 282 -10.83 1.45 -10.45
C ASN A 282 -10.73 1.22 -8.94
N ASP A 283 -10.23 0.03 -8.55
CA ASP A 283 -10.12 -0.36 -7.15
C ASP A 283 -9.16 0.52 -6.34
N LEU A 284 -8.14 1.10 -6.99
CA LEU A 284 -7.25 2.06 -6.32
C LEU A 284 -8.02 3.28 -5.82
N ALA A 285 -8.84 3.90 -6.69
CA ALA A 285 -9.64 5.07 -6.30
C ALA A 285 -10.77 4.73 -5.31
N ARG A 286 -11.27 3.49 -5.35
CA ARG A 286 -12.31 3.03 -4.43
C ARG A 286 -11.78 2.81 -3.01
N ILE A 287 -10.56 2.31 -2.89
CA ILE A 287 -9.99 1.84 -1.61
C ILE A 287 -9.07 2.88 -0.98
N VAL A 288 -8.35 3.68 -1.76
CA VAL A 288 -7.25 4.52 -1.27
C VAL A 288 -7.58 6.00 -1.37
N LYS A 289 -7.60 6.69 -0.23
CA LYS A 289 -7.70 8.17 -0.13
C LYS A 289 -6.33 8.84 -0.05
N GLY A 290 -5.34 8.15 0.50
CA GLY A 290 -3.97 8.60 0.64
C GLY A 290 -3.04 7.43 0.92
N TRP A 291 -1.74 7.60 0.63
CA TRP A 291 -0.76 6.53 0.78
C TRP A 291 0.46 6.98 1.60
N ILE A 292 0.73 6.27 2.69
CA ILE A 292 1.92 6.42 3.52
C ILE A 292 2.81 5.19 3.26
N ALA A 293 3.78 5.35 2.38
CA ALA A 293 4.71 4.32 1.94
C ALA A 293 5.94 4.32 2.84
N VAL A 294 6.22 3.22 3.56
CA VAL A 294 7.43 3.13 4.41
C VAL A 294 8.41 2.12 3.81
N ALA A 295 9.38 2.63 3.07
CA ALA A 295 10.42 1.85 2.38
C ALA A 295 9.94 0.60 1.60
N PRO A 296 8.84 0.63 0.81
CA PRO A 296 8.33 -0.56 0.14
C PRO A 296 9.22 -1.00 -1.04
N PRO A 297 9.84 -2.20 -1.02
CA PRO A 297 10.71 -2.65 -2.11
C PRO A 297 9.97 -2.78 -3.46
N ALA A 298 8.67 -3.10 -3.43
CA ALA A 298 7.84 -3.24 -4.62
C ALA A 298 7.82 -1.98 -5.49
N VAL A 299 8.00 -0.79 -4.90
CA VAL A 299 8.08 0.48 -5.64
C VAL A 299 9.28 0.53 -6.57
N VAL A 300 10.43 0.00 -6.13
CA VAL A 300 11.67 0.01 -6.93
C VAL A 300 11.51 -0.77 -8.23
N HIS A 301 10.68 -1.81 -8.21
CA HIS A 301 10.47 -2.72 -9.34
C HIS A 301 9.15 -2.50 -10.09
N ALA A 302 8.26 -1.64 -9.59
CA ALA A 302 7.00 -1.31 -10.23
C ALA A 302 7.23 -0.64 -11.59
N GLN A 303 6.35 -0.85 -12.57
CA GLN A 303 6.38 -0.07 -13.80
C GLN A 303 6.01 1.41 -13.51
N ASP A 304 6.63 2.36 -14.20
CA ASP A 304 6.42 3.80 -13.95
C ASP A 304 4.94 4.19 -14.11
N ILE A 305 4.27 3.62 -15.11
CA ILE A 305 2.84 3.86 -15.39
C ILE A 305 1.93 3.47 -14.20
N VAL A 306 2.32 2.44 -13.43
CA VAL A 306 1.60 2.02 -12.23
C VAL A 306 1.75 3.07 -11.13
N LEU A 307 2.96 3.58 -10.91
CA LEU A 307 3.21 4.60 -9.89
C LEU A 307 2.59 5.96 -10.26
N HIS A 308 2.53 6.29 -11.55
CA HIS A 308 1.84 7.49 -12.03
C HIS A 308 0.33 7.48 -11.74
N GLN A 309 -0.31 6.33 -11.51
CA GLN A 309 -1.74 6.28 -11.19
C GLN A 309 -2.09 7.04 -9.91
N PHE A 310 -1.22 7.00 -8.90
CA PHE A 310 -1.45 7.73 -7.64
C PHE A 310 -1.55 9.24 -7.91
N LYS A 311 -0.65 9.78 -8.73
CA LYS A 311 -0.68 11.19 -9.14
C LYS A 311 -1.85 11.52 -10.06
N ALA A 312 -2.15 10.64 -11.02
CA ALA A 312 -3.26 10.83 -11.95
C ALA A 312 -4.62 10.88 -11.24
N LEU A 313 -4.75 10.19 -10.11
CA LEU A 313 -5.94 10.20 -9.25
C LEU A 313 -5.89 11.29 -8.16
N GLY A 314 -4.83 12.09 -8.10
CA GLY A 314 -4.67 13.12 -7.06
C GLY A 314 -4.51 12.55 -5.65
N LEU A 315 -4.03 11.30 -5.51
CA LEU A 315 -3.86 10.65 -4.21
C LEU A 315 -2.59 11.18 -3.53
N PRO A 316 -2.69 11.90 -2.40
CA PRO A 316 -1.53 12.36 -1.68
C PRO A 316 -0.69 11.16 -1.22
N THR A 317 0.63 11.26 -1.43
CA THR A 317 1.57 10.20 -1.04
C THR A 317 2.65 10.78 -0.14
N LEU A 318 2.89 10.12 1.00
CA LEU A 318 4.01 10.34 1.89
C LEU A 318 4.95 9.13 1.78
N ALA A 319 6.22 9.37 1.46
CA ALA A 319 7.23 8.32 1.34
C ALA A 319 8.28 8.49 2.44
N ILE A 320 8.34 7.52 3.36
CA ILE A 320 9.24 7.51 4.52
C ILE A 320 10.31 6.43 4.32
N ASN A 321 11.56 6.75 4.66
CA ASN A 321 12.62 5.76 4.84
C ASN A 321 13.50 6.09 6.05
N GLY A 322 14.21 5.08 6.56
CA GLY A 322 15.31 5.28 7.49
C GLY A 322 16.55 5.85 6.79
N ASP A 323 17.34 6.67 7.48
CA ASP A 323 18.60 7.21 6.98
C ASP A 323 19.67 6.13 6.72
N ARG A 324 19.58 5.00 7.41
CA ARG A 324 20.42 3.81 7.20
C ARG A 324 19.80 2.79 6.23
N ASP A 325 18.65 3.10 5.62
CA ASP A 325 17.98 2.24 4.64
C ASP A 325 18.17 2.74 3.20
N GLU A 326 19.24 2.25 2.57
CA GLU A 326 19.56 2.61 1.18
C GLU A 326 18.47 2.18 0.18
N ASN A 327 17.81 1.04 0.43
CA ASN A 327 16.78 0.55 -0.47
C ASN A 327 15.47 1.31 -0.29
N GLY A 328 15.10 1.63 0.96
CA GLY A 328 14.01 2.56 1.25
C GLY A 328 14.22 3.92 0.61
N ARG A 329 15.44 4.47 0.68
CA ARG A 329 15.81 5.73 0.01
C ARG A 329 15.58 5.69 -1.50
N LYS A 330 15.86 4.55 -2.17
CA LYS A 330 15.56 4.36 -3.60
C LYS A 330 14.06 4.37 -3.87
N ALA A 331 13.27 3.67 -3.06
CA ALA A 331 11.81 3.68 -3.16
C ALA A 331 11.24 5.09 -2.97
N THR A 332 11.69 5.81 -1.93
CA THR A 332 11.29 7.20 -1.66
C THR A 332 11.58 8.12 -2.84
N LYS A 333 12.83 8.11 -3.36
CA LYS A 333 13.21 8.92 -4.53
C LYS A 333 12.33 8.63 -5.74
N ARG A 334 12.01 7.35 -5.98
CA ARG A 334 11.18 6.94 -7.11
C ARG A 334 9.74 7.44 -6.97
N LEU A 335 9.15 7.39 -5.77
CA LEU A 335 7.82 7.97 -5.52
C LEU A 335 7.82 9.49 -5.73
N ILE A 336 8.77 10.22 -5.15
CA ILE A 336 8.91 11.67 -5.36
C ILE A 336 8.89 12.00 -6.86
N ASN A 337 9.71 11.31 -7.64
CA ASN A 337 9.86 11.60 -9.07
C ASN A 337 8.61 11.25 -9.91
N LEU A 338 7.98 10.10 -9.63
CA LEU A 338 6.91 9.58 -10.49
C LEU A 338 5.52 10.01 -10.04
N ASN A 339 5.26 10.06 -8.73
CA ASN A 339 3.94 10.40 -8.23
C ASN A 339 3.86 11.70 -7.42
N GLY A 340 4.98 12.40 -7.24
CA GLY A 340 5.01 13.68 -6.52
C GLY A 340 4.91 13.53 -5.00
N ALA A 341 5.26 12.38 -4.44
CA ALA A 341 5.22 12.15 -3.00
C ALA A 341 6.03 13.19 -2.21
N LYS A 342 5.57 13.50 -0.98
CA LYS A 342 6.39 14.12 0.06
C LYS A 342 7.38 13.07 0.57
N GLY A 343 8.67 13.26 0.31
CA GLY A 343 9.71 12.37 0.82
C GLY A 343 10.22 12.80 2.18
N LEU A 344 10.38 11.85 3.11
CA LEU A 344 10.97 12.08 4.41
C LEU A 344 11.96 10.97 4.78
N GLU A 345 13.11 11.39 5.30
CA GLU A 345 14.10 10.49 5.87
C GLU A 345 14.11 10.68 7.39
N LEU A 346 13.88 9.60 8.13
CA LEU A 346 13.89 9.58 9.59
C LEU A 346 15.16 8.87 10.09
N PRO A 347 15.70 9.21 11.27
CA PRO A 347 16.83 8.50 11.85
C PRO A 347 16.47 7.04 12.12
N GLY A 348 17.15 6.08 11.50
CA GLY A 348 16.86 4.66 11.73
C GLY A 348 17.19 3.71 10.59
N PRO A 349 17.04 2.39 10.83
CA PRO A 349 17.15 1.33 9.84
C PRO A 349 15.87 1.21 9.01
N HIS A 350 15.70 0.08 8.31
CA HIS A 350 14.55 -0.19 7.44
C HIS A 350 13.18 -0.06 8.13
N ALA A 351 13.04 -0.62 9.33
CA ALA A 351 11.83 -0.51 10.16
C ALA A 351 11.83 0.77 10.99
N VAL A 352 12.03 1.93 10.34
CA VAL A 352 12.26 3.22 11.02
C VAL A 352 11.12 3.62 11.96
N TYR A 353 9.89 3.20 11.67
CA TYR A 353 8.73 3.44 12.51
C TYR A 353 8.83 2.78 13.89
N LEU A 354 9.54 1.65 14.03
CA LEU A 354 9.76 1.00 15.33
C LEU A 354 10.88 1.67 16.14
N GLU A 355 11.78 2.39 15.46
CA GLU A 355 12.97 2.98 16.07
C GLU A 355 12.74 4.44 16.46
N SER A 356 11.89 5.14 15.70
CA SER A 356 11.44 6.50 15.97
C SER A 356 9.90 6.56 15.92
N PRO A 357 9.18 5.86 16.83
CA PRO A 357 7.73 5.73 16.76
C PRO A 357 7.00 7.07 16.96
N THR A 358 7.54 7.96 17.80
CA THR A 358 6.96 9.28 18.06
C THR A 358 7.04 10.16 16.81
N GLU A 359 8.24 10.31 16.25
CA GLU A 359 8.48 11.09 15.03
C GLU A 359 7.69 10.53 13.85
N PHE A 360 7.58 9.20 13.76
CA PHE A 360 6.76 8.55 12.76
C PHE A 360 5.28 8.95 12.87
N VAL A 361 4.71 8.91 14.08
CA VAL A 361 3.31 9.32 14.30
C VAL A 361 3.12 10.82 14.02
N GLU A 362 4.01 11.68 14.49
CA GLU A 362 3.95 13.13 14.26
C GLU A 362 3.88 13.45 12.76
N VAL A 363 4.72 12.80 11.95
CA VAL A 363 4.75 12.98 10.50
C VAL A 363 3.46 12.47 9.84
N ILE A 364 2.91 11.34 10.30
CA ILE A 364 1.61 10.86 9.80
C ILE A 364 0.52 11.89 10.10
N VAL A 365 0.43 12.38 11.33
CA VAL A 365 -0.56 13.38 11.73
C VAL A 365 -0.43 14.65 10.90
N GLN A 366 0.79 15.15 10.75
CA GLN A 366 1.07 16.31 9.91
C GLN A 366 0.60 16.09 8.47
N PHE A 367 0.89 14.92 7.90
CA PHE A 367 0.47 14.58 6.53
C PHE A 367 -1.05 14.53 6.39
N LEU A 368 -1.77 13.99 7.38
CA LEU A 368 -3.24 13.97 7.36
C LEU A 368 -3.81 15.39 7.35
N VAL A 369 -3.30 16.26 8.24
CA VAL A 369 -3.74 17.66 8.34
C VAL A 369 -3.44 18.44 7.07
N GLU A 370 -2.21 18.37 6.55
CA GLU A 370 -1.78 19.10 5.35
C GLU A 370 -2.59 18.75 4.10
N ASN A 371 -3.18 17.55 4.06
CA ASN A 371 -3.92 17.04 2.91
C ASN A 371 -5.44 16.95 3.14
N GLY A 372 -5.94 17.47 4.28
CA GLY A 372 -7.37 17.44 4.62
C GLY A 372 -7.94 16.01 4.65
N LEU A 373 -7.15 15.04 5.13
CA LEU A 373 -7.48 13.62 5.10
C LEU A 373 -8.34 13.16 6.27
#